data_AF-A0A6N9YMQ2-F1
#
_entry.id   AF-A0A6N9YMQ2-F1
#
_cell.length_a   1.000
_cell.length_b   1.000
_cell.length_c   1.000
_cell.angle_alpha   90.00
_cell.angle_beta   90.00
_cell.angle_gamma   90.00
#
_symmetry.space_group_name_H-M   'P 1'
#
loop_
_entity.id
_entity.type
_entity.pdbx_description
1 polymer ?
#
loop_
_entity_poly.entity_id
_entity_poly.type
_entity_poly.pdbx_seq_one_letter_code
_entity_poly.pdbx_strand_id
1 'polypeptide(L)'
;MLIVPTPEMLWESSDPDVELRRRFGFDGATAAVGWAADLLAGEYGIEVRAVDRVVISAQNLMVWVTTSGERLMIKVCRLAVAHDWLTSRAALVGWLGDRGQPVAGPLVSVSGDRQLLRDDKSVGIQPILPGGLLDATDHDQVRAAGRTLAELHEELAAWPDASQLENVGPLARGRGKLWALPEGRAETVPRKLLDRLDRRIAELPELPERQPVHTDFRGANLLWQGTEISGVLDFEEACLDQAVVDLANAVCLLGTWYHNWQPISPEAQRLLIDSYTDRRPLTGAEQAWLPPLIAWGMLGLGWSPEAERWL
;
A
#
# COMPACT_ATOMS: atom_id res chain seq x y z
N MET A 1 -9.05 3.99 33.87
CA MET A 1 -8.99 2.65 33.25
C MET A 1 -9.54 2.80 31.85
N LEU A 2 -8.78 2.41 30.81
CA LEU A 2 -9.23 2.52 29.42
C LEU A 2 -10.36 1.53 29.16
N ILE A 3 -11.37 1.96 28.41
CA ILE A 3 -12.39 1.04 27.86
C ILE A 3 -11.71 0.27 26.74
N VAL A 4 -11.81 -1.06 26.79
CA VAL A 4 -11.22 -1.97 25.80
C VAL A 4 -12.30 -2.34 24.79
N PRO A 5 -12.20 -1.92 23.52
CA PRO A 5 -13.13 -2.34 22.50
C PRO A 5 -12.96 -3.84 22.19
N THR A 6 -14.02 -4.48 21.71
CA THR A 6 -13.96 -5.84 21.19
C THR A 6 -12.99 -5.86 20.00
N PRO A 7 -12.00 -6.78 19.97
CA PRO A 7 -11.09 -6.88 18.84
C PRO A 7 -11.83 -7.47 17.63
N GLU A 8 -11.40 -7.10 16.42
CA GLU A 8 -12.04 -7.55 15.17
C GLU A 8 -11.00 -8.01 14.14
N MET A 9 -11.38 -8.94 13.28
CA MET A 9 -10.60 -9.31 12.10
C MET A 9 -11.01 -8.41 10.93
N LEU A 10 -10.04 -7.87 10.19
CA LEU A 10 -10.31 -6.93 9.09
C LEU A 10 -11.07 -7.60 7.92
N TRP A 11 -10.68 -8.82 7.57
CA TRP A 11 -11.24 -9.58 6.45
C TRP A 11 -11.28 -11.10 6.69
N GLU A 12 -10.62 -11.58 7.74
CA GLU A 12 -10.58 -13.01 8.09
C GLU A 12 -11.78 -13.40 8.97
N SER A 13 -12.18 -14.66 8.93
CA SER A 13 -13.29 -15.19 9.74
C SER A 13 -12.84 -15.82 11.07
N SER A 14 -11.55 -15.73 11.41
CA SER A 14 -10.98 -16.28 12.64
C SER A 14 -11.43 -15.52 13.90
N ASP A 15 -11.34 -16.18 15.06
CA ASP A 15 -11.60 -15.53 16.34
C ASP A 15 -10.46 -14.55 16.69
N PRO A 16 -10.74 -13.25 16.84
CA PRO A 16 -9.71 -12.23 17.06
C PRO A 16 -8.96 -12.40 18.39
N ASP A 17 -9.58 -12.90 19.46
CA ASP A 17 -8.90 -13.15 20.74
C ASP A 17 -7.93 -14.35 20.64
N VAL A 18 -8.29 -15.36 19.86
CA VAL A 18 -7.38 -16.48 19.55
C VAL A 18 -6.18 -15.98 18.74
N GLU A 19 -6.40 -15.11 17.76
CA GLU A 19 -5.32 -14.58 16.92
C GLU A 19 -4.44 -13.56 17.66
N LEU A 20 -4.96 -12.78 18.62
CA LEU A 20 -4.15 -11.97 19.54
C LEU A 20 -3.11 -12.81 20.28
N ARG A 21 -3.54 -13.96 20.84
CA ARG A 21 -2.64 -14.89 21.50
C ARG A 21 -1.65 -15.52 20.52
N ARG A 22 -2.16 -16.07 19.42
CA ARG A 22 -1.36 -16.87 18.48
C ARG A 22 -0.33 -16.05 17.71
N ARG A 23 -0.72 -14.87 17.19
CA ARG A 23 0.12 -14.05 16.31
C ARG A 23 0.94 -13.02 17.08
N PHE A 24 0.38 -12.46 18.16
CA PHE A 24 0.98 -11.32 18.85
C PHE A 24 1.41 -11.63 20.29
N GLY A 25 0.99 -12.77 20.86
CA GLY A 25 1.35 -13.16 22.23
C GLY A 25 0.62 -12.37 23.31
N PHE A 26 -0.51 -11.75 23.00
CA PHE A 26 -1.34 -11.08 24.00
C PHE A 26 -2.43 -12.01 24.50
N ASP A 27 -2.62 -12.12 25.81
CA ASP A 27 -3.64 -13.00 26.42
C ASP A 27 -5.09 -12.59 26.13
N GLY A 28 -5.29 -11.42 25.54
CA GLY A 28 -6.56 -10.90 25.03
C GLY A 28 -6.48 -9.40 24.75
N ALA A 29 -7.58 -8.79 24.34
CA ALA A 29 -7.64 -7.37 23.98
C ALA A 29 -7.18 -6.43 25.11
N THR A 30 -7.49 -6.73 26.37
CA THR A 30 -7.06 -5.92 27.52
C THR A 30 -5.54 -5.86 27.65
N ALA A 31 -4.85 -6.99 27.45
CA ALA A 31 -3.39 -7.05 27.49
C ALA A 31 -2.78 -6.27 26.31
N ALA A 32 -3.34 -6.43 25.11
CA ALA A 32 -2.90 -5.70 23.93
C ALA A 32 -3.06 -4.17 24.09
N VAL A 33 -4.21 -3.72 24.60
CA VAL A 33 -4.50 -2.30 24.84
C VAL A 33 -3.60 -1.72 25.94
N GLY A 34 -3.43 -2.44 27.05
CA GLY A 34 -2.54 -2.01 28.12
C GLY A 34 -1.11 -1.84 27.62
N TRP A 35 -0.61 -2.85 26.90
CA TRP A 35 0.71 -2.81 26.28
C TRP A 35 0.88 -1.64 25.31
N ALA A 36 -0.12 -1.39 24.46
CA ALA A 36 -0.09 -0.30 23.48
C ALA A 36 -0.08 1.09 24.15
N ALA A 37 -0.82 1.26 25.25
CA ALA A 37 -0.79 2.49 26.04
C ALA A 37 0.54 2.69 26.76
N ASP A 38 1.10 1.64 27.34
CA ASP A 38 2.42 1.67 28.00
C ASP A 38 3.54 1.99 26.99
N LEU A 39 3.47 1.44 25.77
CA LEU A 39 4.39 1.76 24.68
C LEU A 39 4.36 3.26 24.35
N LEU A 40 3.17 3.84 24.11
CA LEU A 40 3.06 5.26 23.77
C LEU A 40 3.55 6.16 24.90
N ALA A 41 3.21 5.82 26.15
CA ALA A 41 3.65 6.59 27.30
C ALA A 41 5.18 6.52 27.48
N GLY A 42 5.77 5.33 27.33
CA GLY A 42 7.20 5.10 27.55
C GLY A 42 8.09 5.60 26.41
N GLU A 43 7.75 5.25 25.17
CA GLU A 43 8.62 5.47 24.01
C GLU A 43 8.35 6.80 23.30
N TYR A 44 7.17 7.41 23.51
CA TYR A 44 6.76 8.65 22.86
C TYR A 44 6.37 9.76 23.84
N GLY A 45 6.20 9.45 25.14
CA GLY A 45 5.69 10.42 26.12
C GLY A 45 4.23 10.81 25.88
N ILE A 46 3.47 9.98 25.16
CA ILE A 46 2.08 10.26 24.75
C ILE A 46 1.11 9.46 25.61
N GLU A 47 0.19 10.15 26.28
CA GLU A 47 -0.86 9.51 27.06
C GLU A 47 -2.07 9.15 26.19
N VAL A 48 -2.48 7.87 26.22
CA VAL A 48 -3.71 7.39 25.60
C VAL A 48 -4.92 7.77 26.45
N ARG A 49 -5.88 8.48 25.85
CA ARG A 49 -7.15 8.88 26.50
C ARG A 49 -8.28 7.89 26.24
N ALA A 50 -8.32 7.33 25.04
CA ALA A 50 -9.29 6.31 24.65
C ALA A 50 -8.70 5.38 23.59
N VAL A 51 -9.25 4.16 23.51
CA VAL A 51 -8.98 3.23 22.42
C VAL A 51 -10.25 3.08 21.61
N ASP A 52 -10.15 3.45 20.34
CA ASP A 52 -11.29 3.49 19.43
C ASP A 52 -11.54 2.12 18.80
N ARG A 53 -10.48 1.43 18.36
CA ARG A 53 -10.55 0.13 17.67
C ARG A 53 -9.31 -0.71 17.91
N VAL A 54 -9.49 -2.03 17.86
CA VAL A 54 -8.42 -3.03 17.86
C VAL A 54 -8.70 -3.99 16.70
N VAL A 55 -7.86 -3.98 15.68
CA VAL A 55 -8.12 -4.71 14.42
C VAL A 55 -6.92 -5.58 14.06
N ILE A 56 -7.18 -6.79 13.59
CA ILE A 56 -6.15 -7.72 13.12
C ILE A 56 -6.32 -7.95 11.62
N SER A 57 -5.23 -7.86 10.87
CA SER A 57 -5.16 -8.23 9.46
C SER A 57 -3.85 -8.98 9.21
N ALA A 58 -3.92 -10.27 8.88
CA ALA A 58 -2.75 -11.12 8.73
C ALA A 58 -1.80 -10.99 9.94
N GLN A 59 -0.57 -10.53 9.74
CA GLN A 59 0.45 -10.36 10.79
C GLN A 59 0.48 -8.95 11.39
N ASN A 60 -0.51 -8.11 11.08
CA ASN A 60 -0.63 -6.76 11.56
C ASN A 60 -1.76 -6.65 12.60
N LEU A 61 -1.40 -6.20 13.80
CA LEU A 61 -2.34 -5.71 14.80
C LEU A 61 -2.33 -4.19 14.74
N MET A 62 -3.50 -3.59 14.58
CA MET A 62 -3.68 -2.15 14.50
C MET A 62 -4.57 -1.67 15.64
N VAL A 63 -4.10 -0.68 16.39
CA VAL A 63 -4.83 -0.11 17.54
C VAL A 63 -5.01 1.38 17.29
N TRP A 64 -6.26 1.81 17.16
CA TRP A 64 -6.63 3.21 17.01
C TRP A 64 -6.81 3.83 18.38
N VAL A 65 -6.10 4.91 18.65
CA VAL A 65 -6.12 5.59 19.94
C VAL A 65 -6.40 7.07 19.78
N THR A 66 -7.12 7.62 20.75
CA THR A 66 -7.31 9.06 20.89
C THR A 66 -6.40 9.56 22.02
N THR A 67 -5.64 10.61 21.75
CA THR A 67 -4.74 11.29 22.70
C THR A 67 -5.30 12.69 23.03
N SER A 68 -4.58 13.50 23.81
CA SER A 68 -4.95 14.90 24.01
C SER A 68 -4.72 15.80 22.80
N GLY A 69 -3.82 15.41 21.88
CA GLY A 69 -3.46 16.21 20.72
C GLY A 69 -4.17 15.75 19.45
N GLU A 70 -4.09 14.45 19.18
CA GLU A 70 -4.54 13.87 17.92
C GLU A 70 -4.99 12.41 18.07
N ARG A 71 -5.50 11.84 16.98
CA ARG A 71 -5.77 10.40 16.89
C ARG A 71 -4.65 9.71 16.14
N LEU A 72 -4.20 8.59 16.68
CA LEU A 72 -3.08 7.82 16.17
C LEU A 72 -3.50 6.38 15.87
N MET A 73 -2.76 5.74 14.98
CA MET A 73 -2.81 4.30 14.75
C MET A 73 -1.46 3.68 15.13
N ILE A 74 -1.51 2.68 16.01
CA ILE A 74 -0.37 1.87 16.42
C ILE A 74 -0.41 0.61 15.56
N LYS A 75 0.60 0.35 14.74
CA LYS A 75 0.71 -0.86 13.92
C LYS A 75 1.81 -1.77 14.47
N VAL A 76 1.43 -2.99 14.82
CA VAL A 76 2.26 -3.96 15.56
C VAL A 76 2.40 -5.24 14.73
N CYS A 77 3.63 -5.71 14.56
CA CYS A 77 3.95 -6.96 13.88
C CYS A 77 4.98 -7.78 14.68
N ARG A 78 4.62 -9.00 15.06
CA ARG A 78 5.52 -9.94 15.77
C ARG A 78 6.32 -10.84 14.83
N LEU A 79 6.00 -10.88 13.54
CA LEU A 79 6.69 -11.73 12.58
C LEU A 79 8.14 -11.25 12.40
N ALA A 80 9.09 -11.91 13.05
CA ALA A 80 10.50 -11.50 13.10
C ALA A 80 11.13 -11.28 11.71
N VAL A 81 10.81 -12.15 10.74
CA VAL A 81 11.31 -12.04 9.36
C VAL A 81 10.82 -10.78 8.62
N ALA A 82 9.85 -10.05 9.17
CA ALA A 82 9.32 -8.81 8.60
C ALA A 82 9.90 -7.55 9.24
N HIS A 83 10.70 -7.63 10.30
CA HIS A 83 11.12 -6.46 11.07
C HIS A 83 12.01 -5.50 10.28
N ASP A 84 13.04 -6.01 9.59
CA ASP A 84 13.92 -5.17 8.75
C ASP A 84 13.16 -4.58 7.54
N TRP A 85 12.23 -5.37 6.99
CA TRP A 85 11.33 -4.96 5.93
C TRP A 85 10.50 -3.74 6.37
N LEU A 86 9.80 -3.84 7.50
CA LEU A 86 8.97 -2.76 8.05
C LEU A 86 9.80 -1.53 8.41
N THR A 87 11.00 -1.71 8.94
CA THR A 87 11.91 -0.61 9.27
C THR A 87 12.27 0.22 8.05
N SER A 88 12.63 -0.44 6.95
CA SER A 88 12.97 0.24 5.69
C SER A 88 11.77 1.00 5.10
N ARG A 89 10.56 0.45 5.20
CA ARG A 89 9.33 1.11 4.72
C ARG A 89 8.94 2.28 5.62
N ALA A 90 9.11 2.17 6.93
CA ALA A 90 8.89 3.29 7.85
C ALA A 90 9.87 4.45 7.57
N ALA A 91 11.12 4.15 7.23
CA ALA A 91 12.10 5.16 6.81
C ALA A 91 11.67 5.87 5.51
N LEU A 92 11.21 5.11 4.50
CA LEU A 92 10.69 5.65 3.25
C LEU A 92 9.48 6.57 3.47
N VAL A 93 8.48 6.12 4.24
CA VAL A 93 7.28 6.93 4.52
C VAL A 93 7.64 8.17 5.35
N GLY A 94 8.57 8.04 6.29
CA GLY A 94 9.10 9.19 7.03
C GLY A 94 9.75 10.21 6.10
N TRP A 95 10.59 9.77 5.18
CA TRP A 95 11.25 10.64 4.19
C TRP A 95 10.25 11.35 3.27
N LEU A 96 9.21 10.64 2.80
CA LEU A 96 8.11 11.24 2.02
C LEU A 96 7.35 12.29 2.84
N GLY A 97 7.02 11.98 4.09
CA GLY A 97 6.31 12.88 5.00
C GLY A 97 7.11 14.15 5.30
N ASP A 98 8.42 14.03 5.54
CA ASP A 98 9.33 15.16 5.76
C ASP A 98 9.39 16.11 4.54
N ARG A 99 9.00 15.62 3.36
CA ARG A 99 8.97 16.37 2.09
C ARG A 99 7.56 16.83 1.70
N GLY A 100 6.61 16.73 2.62
CA GLY A 100 5.24 17.24 2.45
C GLY A 100 4.36 16.39 1.54
N GLN A 101 4.77 15.17 1.21
CA GLN A 101 3.88 14.25 0.51
C GLN A 101 2.71 13.84 1.41
N PRO A 102 1.51 13.61 0.86
CA PRO A 102 0.31 13.29 1.64
C PRO A 102 0.37 11.84 2.14
N VAL A 103 1.27 11.54 3.08
CA VAL A 103 1.46 10.18 3.63
C VAL A 103 1.35 10.21 5.15
N ALA A 104 1.02 9.06 5.74
CA ALA A 104 0.96 8.92 7.19
C ALA A 104 2.36 8.72 7.76
N GLY A 105 3.15 9.80 7.79
CA GLY A 105 4.52 9.83 8.28
C GLY A 105 4.63 9.24 9.69
N PRO A 106 5.43 8.16 9.91
CA PRO A 106 5.56 7.57 11.23
C PRO A 106 6.13 8.58 12.22
N LEU A 107 5.53 8.63 13.41
CA LEU A 107 6.05 9.41 14.53
C LEU A 107 7.43 8.90 14.91
N VAL A 108 8.30 9.83 15.29
CA VAL A 108 9.64 9.54 15.80
C VAL A 108 9.55 9.36 17.32
N SER A 109 10.06 8.25 17.84
CA SER A 109 10.15 8.00 19.28
C SER A 109 11.10 8.98 19.97
N VAL A 110 11.11 8.98 21.30
CA VAL A 110 12.09 9.71 22.11
C VAL A 110 13.53 9.24 21.81
N SER A 111 13.72 7.98 21.40
CA SER A 111 15.01 7.44 20.98
C SER A 111 15.43 7.82 19.56
N GLY A 112 14.55 8.46 18.78
CA GLY A 112 14.83 8.86 17.40
C GLY A 112 14.41 7.85 16.33
N ASP A 113 13.66 6.81 16.69
CA ASP A 113 13.28 5.72 15.79
C ASP A 113 11.87 5.91 15.22
N ARG A 114 11.70 5.64 13.92
CA ARG A 114 10.39 5.63 13.24
C ARG A 114 9.67 4.27 13.33
N GLN A 115 10.44 3.21 13.57
CA GLN A 115 9.96 1.84 13.76
C GLN A 115 10.74 1.24 14.93
N LEU A 116 10.05 0.84 15.99
CA LEU A 116 10.65 0.31 17.21
C LEU A 116 10.58 -1.21 17.24
N LEU A 117 11.54 -1.85 17.89
CA LEU A 117 11.43 -3.25 18.33
C LEU A 117 11.20 -3.28 19.84
N ARG A 118 9.98 -3.62 20.27
CA ARG A 118 9.59 -3.70 21.69
C ARG A 118 8.97 -5.05 21.99
N ASP A 119 9.52 -5.74 23.00
CA ASP A 119 9.06 -7.05 23.47
C ASP A 119 8.80 -8.02 22.31
N ASP A 120 9.76 -8.18 21.39
CA ASP A 120 9.69 -8.98 20.16
C ASP A 120 8.73 -8.52 19.04
N LYS A 121 8.17 -7.32 19.15
CA LYS A 121 7.25 -6.74 18.16
C LYS A 121 7.87 -5.53 17.49
N SER A 122 7.83 -5.51 16.17
CA SER A 122 8.13 -4.33 15.37
C SER A 122 6.89 -3.43 15.36
N VAL A 123 7.05 -2.15 15.74
CA VAL A 123 5.95 -1.21 15.92
C VAL A 123 6.21 0.12 15.27
N GLY A 124 5.23 0.61 14.52
CA GLY A 124 5.18 1.96 13.98
C GLY A 124 3.95 2.70 14.47
N ILE A 125 4.08 4.00 14.75
CA ILE A 125 2.98 4.87 15.16
C ILE A 125 2.74 5.86 14.03
N GLN A 126 1.49 5.97 13.56
CA GLN A 126 1.12 6.83 12.44
C GLN A 126 -0.03 7.76 12.84
N PRO A 127 -0.06 9.00 12.32
CA PRO A 127 -1.24 9.84 12.44
C PRO A 127 -2.40 9.25 11.63
N ILE A 128 -3.63 9.49 12.08
CA ILE A 128 -4.80 9.22 11.25
C ILE A 128 -5.00 10.41 10.33
N LEU A 129 -4.77 10.20 9.04
CA LEU A 129 -5.01 11.23 8.04
C LEU A 129 -6.52 11.45 7.83
N PRO A 130 -6.94 12.71 7.59
CA PRO A 130 -8.33 13.03 7.31
C PRO A 130 -8.72 12.61 5.89
N GLY A 131 -10.03 12.48 5.64
CA GLY A 131 -10.58 12.19 4.31
C GLY A 131 -11.41 10.90 4.26
N GLY A 132 -12.15 10.74 3.17
CA GLY A 132 -12.84 9.49 2.82
C GLY A 132 -12.03 8.69 1.82
N LEU A 133 -12.32 7.41 1.63
CA LEU A 133 -11.69 6.63 0.56
C LEU A 133 -12.02 7.23 -0.81
N LEU A 134 -11.05 7.19 -1.73
CA LEU A 134 -11.22 7.68 -3.08
C LEU A 134 -12.36 6.94 -3.81
N ASP A 135 -13.22 7.71 -4.47
CA ASP A 135 -14.23 7.24 -5.40
C ASP A 135 -13.67 7.25 -6.83
N ALA A 136 -13.36 6.08 -7.36
CA ALA A 136 -12.80 5.94 -8.71
C ALA A 136 -13.83 6.16 -9.84
N THR A 137 -15.10 6.41 -9.50
CA THR A 137 -16.13 6.86 -10.46
C THR A 137 -16.16 8.37 -10.62
N ASP A 138 -15.55 9.10 -9.68
CA ASP A 138 -15.39 10.55 -9.74
C ASP A 138 -14.13 10.92 -10.55
N HIS A 139 -14.34 11.53 -11.70
CA HIS A 139 -13.26 11.90 -12.62
C HIS A 139 -12.27 12.93 -12.04
N ASP A 140 -12.69 13.79 -11.11
CA ASP A 140 -11.79 14.76 -10.50
C ASP A 140 -10.84 14.08 -9.50
N GLN A 141 -11.34 13.09 -8.77
CA GLN A 141 -10.53 12.26 -7.89
C GLN A 141 -9.55 11.39 -8.66
N VAL A 142 -9.98 10.81 -9.79
CA VAL A 142 -9.10 10.02 -10.68
C VAL A 142 -7.96 10.88 -11.23
N ARG A 143 -8.23 12.12 -11.66
CA ARG A 143 -7.17 13.04 -12.12
C ARG A 143 -6.22 13.42 -11.00
N ALA A 144 -6.74 13.62 -9.78
CA ALA A 144 -5.90 13.90 -8.63
C ALA A 144 -5.01 12.71 -8.28
N ALA A 145 -5.54 11.48 -8.31
CA ALA A 145 -4.78 10.26 -8.09
C ALA A 145 -3.62 10.11 -9.09
N GLY A 146 -3.83 10.40 -10.37
CA GLY A 146 -2.76 10.34 -11.38
C GLY A 146 -1.66 11.36 -11.15
N ARG A 147 -2.02 12.61 -10.83
CA ARG A 147 -1.04 13.65 -10.44
C ARG A 147 -0.27 13.26 -9.18
N THR A 148 -0.96 12.80 -8.14
CA THR A 148 -0.33 12.39 -6.87
C THR A 148 0.61 11.20 -7.07
N LEU A 149 0.26 10.21 -7.91
CA LEU A 149 1.16 9.10 -8.22
C LEU A 149 2.42 9.57 -8.96
N ALA A 150 2.28 10.53 -9.89
CA ALA A 150 3.43 11.10 -10.59
C ALA A 150 4.37 11.86 -9.64
N GLU A 151 3.82 12.70 -8.77
CA GLU A 151 4.57 13.42 -7.73
C GLU A 151 5.25 12.44 -6.77
N LEU A 152 4.52 11.41 -6.34
CA LEU A 152 5.06 10.36 -5.49
C LEU A 152 6.23 9.64 -6.16
N HIS A 153 6.13 9.30 -7.45
CA HIS A 153 7.22 8.65 -8.19
C HIS A 153 8.47 9.52 -8.34
N GLU A 154 8.31 10.84 -8.51
CA GLU A 154 9.45 11.76 -8.55
C GLU A 154 10.17 11.84 -7.20
N GLU A 155 9.40 11.89 -6.11
CA GLU A 155 9.98 11.87 -4.78
C GLU A 155 10.64 10.51 -4.51
N LEU A 156 9.94 9.41 -4.72
CA LEU A 156 10.50 8.08 -4.54
C LEU A 156 11.81 7.84 -5.32
N ALA A 157 11.93 8.37 -6.54
CA ALA A 157 13.15 8.33 -7.33
C ALA A 157 14.34 9.07 -6.69
N ALA A 158 14.06 10.09 -5.89
CA ALA A 158 15.06 10.91 -5.20
C ALA A 158 15.45 10.38 -3.82
N TRP A 159 14.83 9.29 -3.34
CA TRP A 159 15.15 8.73 -2.03
C TRP A 159 16.56 8.08 -2.02
N PRO A 160 17.50 8.59 -1.19
CA PRO A 160 18.91 8.16 -1.25
C PRO A 160 19.14 6.71 -0.82
N ASP A 161 18.21 6.14 -0.04
CA ASP A 161 18.35 4.82 0.56
C ASP A 161 17.59 3.72 -0.21
N ALA A 162 17.34 3.92 -1.51
CA ALA A 162 16.60 3.01 -2.37
C ALA A 162 17.08 1.53 -2.32
N SER A 163 18.38 1.30 -2.08
CA SER A 163 18.96 -0.03 -1.91
C SER A 163 18.33 -0.84 -0.75
N GLN A 164 17.74 -0.19 0.25
CA GLN A 164 17.03 -0.85 1.34
C GLN A 164 15.76 -1.61 0.87
N LEU A 165 15.27 -1.33 -0.35
CA LEU A 165 14.13 -2.02 -0.96
C LEU A 165 14.53 -3.20 -1.88
N GLU A 166 15.82 -3.50 -2.02
CA GLU A 166 16.27 -4.66 -2.82
C GLU A 166 15.85 -6.00 -2.21
N ASN A 167 15.66 -6.05 -0.89
CA ASN A 167 15.17 -7.23 -0.20
C ASN A 167 13.74 -7.55 -0.65
N VAL A 168 13.46 -8.80 -1.02
CA VAL A 168 12.10 -9.28 -1.30
C VAL A 168 11.41 -9.60 0.03
N GLY A 169 10.23 -9.04 0.27
CA GLY A 169 9.56 -9.14 1.56
C GLY A 169 9.19 -10.57 1.92
N PRO A 170 9.06 -10.89 3.22
CA PRO A 170 8.74 -12.25 3.67
C PRO A 170 7.38 -12.75 3.15
N LEU A 171 6.47 -11.83 2.82
CA LEU A 171 5.16 -12.09 2.22
C LEU A 171 5.15 -11.99 0.69
N ALA A 172 6.21 -11.45 0.07
CA ALA A 172 6.29 -11.22 -1.38
C ALA A 172 6.58 -12.50 -2.20
N ARG A 173 6.26 -13.68 -1.65
CA ARG A 173 6.33 -14.97 -2.36
C ARG A 173 5.34 -14.96 -3.54
N GLY A 174 5.76 -14.43 -4.68
CA GLY A 174 4.96 -14.46 -5.91
C GLY A 174 5.32 -13.43 -6.97
N ARG A 175 5.87 -12.26 -6.61
CA ARG A 175 6.21 -11.20 -7.58
C ARG A 175 7.49 -11.46 -8.39
N GLY A 176 8.06 -12.66 -8.30
CA GLY A 176 9.36 -13.02 -8.87
C GLY A 176 9.41 -13.12 -10.40
N LYS A 177 8.29 -12.95 -11.09
CA LYS A 177 8.25 -12.76 -12.54
C LYS A 177 7.17 -11.71 -12.78
N LEU A 178 7.56 -10.57 -13.33
CA LEU A 178 6.67 -9.48 -13.79
C LEU A 178 5.53 -9.98 -14.73
N TRP A 179 5.55 -11.25 -15.09
CA TRP A 179 4.74 -11.92 -16.10
C TRP A 179 4.02 -13.18 -15.60
N ALA A 180 4.24 -13.63 -14.35
CA ALA A 180 3.54 -14.80 -13.83
C ALA A 180 2.13 -14.39 -13.38
N LEU A 181 1.12 -14.83 -14.12
CA LEU A 181 -0.25 -14.75 -13.64
C LEU A 181 -0.38 -15.51 -12.30
N PRO A 182 -1.30 -15.10 -11.41
CA PRO A 182 -1.60 -15.84 -10.20
C PRO A 182 -1.85 -17.33 -10.51
N GLU A 183 -1.48 -18.21 -9.58
CA GLU A 183 -1.64 -19.66 -9.75
C GLU A 183 -3.09 -20.02 -10.14
N GLY A 184 -3.25 -20.89 -11.14
CA GLY A 184 -4.56 -21.25 -11.71
C GLY A 184 -5.21 -20.21 -12.63
N ARG A 185 -4.77 -18.94 -12.63
CA ARG A 185 -5.36 -17.90 -13.50
C ARG A 185 -5.04 -18.14 -14.97
N ALA A 186 -3.83 -18.60 -15.28
CA ALA A 186 -3.41 -18.87 -16.65
C ALA A 186 -4.32 -19.88 -17.38
N GLU A 187 -4.96 -20.80 -16.64
CA GLU A 187 -5.90 -21.79 -17.18
C GLU A 187 -7.26 -21.19 -17.56
N THR A 188 -7.63 -20.06 -16.94
CA THR A 188 -8.91 -19.36 -17.19
C THR A 188 -8.80 -18.29 -18.26
N VAL A 189 -7.57 -17.83 -18.57
CA VAL A 189 -7.33 -16.80 -19.58
C VAL A 189 -7.40 -17.41 -20.98
N PRO A 190 -8.15 -16.82 -21.92
CA PRO A 190 -8.15 -17.27 -23.32
C PRO A 190 -6.73 -17.29 -23.90
N ARG A 191 -6.28 -18.47 -24.36
CA ARG A 191 -4.93 -18.67 -24.91
C ARG A 191 -4.56 -17.65 -26.00
N LYS A 192 -5.52 -17.25 -26.83
CA LYS A 192 -5.33 -16.21 -27.86
C LYS A 192 -4.79 -14.89 -27.30
N LEU A 193 -5.22 -14.51 -26.09
CA LEU A 193 -4.83 -13.25 -25.45
C LEU A 193 -3.42 -13.35 -24.89
N LEU A 194 -3.07 -14.50 -24.28
CA LEU A 194 -1.70 -14.78 -23.85
C LEU A 194 -0.73 -14.74 -25.05
N ASP A 195 -1.06 -15.43 -26.15
CA ASP A 195 -0.20 -15.44 -27.33
C ASP A 195 -0.05 -14.04 -27.96
N ARG A 196 -1.08 -13.18 -27.87
CA ARG A 196 -1.01 -11.77 -28.32
C ARG A 196 -0.09 -10.94 -27.43
N LEU A 197 -0.24 -11.09 -26.11
CA LEU A 197 0.61 -10.41 -25.13
C LEU A 197 2.07 -10.83 -25.30
N ASP A 198 2.35 -12.13 -25.44
CA ASP A 198 3.70 -12.65 -25.64
C ASP A 198 4.36 -12.08 -26.90
N ARG A 199 3.62 -12.04 -28.02
CA ARG A 199 4.12 -11.40 -29.26
C ARG A 199 4.39 -9.92 -29.06
N ARG A 200 3.49 -9.21 -28.37
CA ARG A 200 3.65 -7.78 -28.12
C ARG A 200 4.89 -7.51 -27.29
N ILE A 201 5.11 -8.29 -26.22
CA ILE A 201 6.26 -8.18 -25.32
C ILE A 201 7.58 -8.45 -26.05
N ALA A 202 7.61 -9.42 -26.96
CA ALA A 202 8.80 -9.76 -27.72
C ALA A 202 9.33 -8.63 -28.62
N GLU A 203 8.49 -7.62 -28.91
CA GLU A 203 8.83 -6.47 -29.76
C GLU A 203 9.16 -5.20 -28.95
N LEU A 204 9.08 -5.25 -27.62
CA LEU A 204 9.27 -4.08 -26.76
C LEU A 204 10.75 -3.76 -26.55
N PRO A 205 11.08 -2.47 -26.33
CA PRO A 205 12.42 -2.07 -25.93
C PRO A 205 12.77 -2.60 -24.54
N GLU A 206 14.03 -2.45 -24.13
CA GLU A 206 14.43 -2.74 -22.75
C GLU A 206 13.57 -1.93 -21.76
N LEU A 207 13.25 -2.57 -20.63
CA LEU A 207 12.52 -1.89 -19.55
C LEU A 207 13.40 -0.77 -18.98
N PRO A 208 12.79 0.35 -18.56
CA PRO A 208 13.48 1.40 -17.82
C PRO A 208 14.16 0.90 -16.55
N GLU A 209 15.04 1.74 -16.00
CA GLU A 209 15.64 1.50 -14.69
C GLU A 209 14.59 1.44 -13.60
N ARG A 210 14.89 0.64 -12.56
CA ARG A 210 14.03 0.49 -11.40
C ARG A 210 14.24 1.65 -10.43
N GLN A 211 13.18 2.00 -9.73
CA GLN A 211 13.18 2.98 -8.65
C GLN A 211 12.25 2.49 -7.54
N PRO A 212 12.29 3.09 -6.34
CA PRO A 212 11.24 2.89 -5.35
C PRO A 212 9.86 3.22 -5.94
N VAL A 213 8.87 2.37 -5.69
CA VAL A 213 7.48 2.51 -6.14
C VAL A 213 6.52 2.03 -5.05
N HIS A 214 5.23 2.37 -5.13
CA HIS A 214 4.23 2.03 -4.12
C HIS A 214 3.69 0.60 -4.28
N THR A 215 3.35 0.22 -5.51
CA THR A 215 2.83 -1.10 -5.94
C THR A 215 1.42 -1.49 -5.51
N ASP A 216 0.85 -0.85 -4.49
CA ASP A 216 -0.55 -1.03 -4.07
C ASP A 216 -1.35 0.29 -4.11
N PHE A 217 -1.16 1.10 -5.16
CA PHE A 217 -1.82 2.40 -5.31
C PHE A 217 -3.28 2.23 -5.79
N ARG A 218 -4.20 2.10 -4.85
CA ARG A 218 -5.61 1.72 -5.08
C ARG A 218 -6.58 2.54 -4.24
N GLY A 219 -7.86 2.58 -4.61
CA GLY A 219 -8.88 3.37 -3.90
C GLY A 219 -9.01 3.08 -2.40
N ALA A 220 -8.70 1.85 -1.95
CA ALA A 220 -8.65 1.50 -0.52
C ALA A 220 -7.53 2.18 0.28
N ASN A 221 -6.49 2.63 -0.42
CA ASN A 221 -5.26 3.21 0.15
C ASN A 221 -5.14 4.71 -0.18
N LEU A 222 -6.15 5.31 -0.81
CA LEU A 222 -6.18 6.73 -1.14
C LEU A 222 -7.29 7.42 -0.38
N LEU A 223 -6.94 8.48 0.33
CA LEU A 223 -7.87 9.36 1.02
C LEU A 223 -8.08 10.64 0.21
N TRP A 224 -9.33 11.05 0.12
CA TRP A 224 -9.78 12.26 -0.52
C TRP A 224 -10.37 13.23 0.51
N GLN A 225 -9.95 14.49 0.46
CA GLN A 225 -10.54 15.56 1.24
C GLN A 225 -10.65 16.84 0.42
N GLY A 226 -11.87 17.37 0.30
CA GLY A 226 -12.12 18.60 -0.45
C GLY A 226 -11.87 18.41 -1.94
N THR A 227 -10.70 18.85 -2.41
CA THR A 227 -10.31 18.84 -3.83
C THR A 227 -8.99 18.13 -4.10
N GLU A 228 -8.43 17.42 -3.11
CA GLU A 228 -7.12 16.79 -3.21
C GLU A 228 -7.05 15.42 -2.52
N ILE A 229 -6.02 14.66 -2.89
CA ILE A 229 -5.62 13.44 -2.17
C ILE A 229 -4.98 13.88 -0.85
N SER A 230 -5.67 13.63 0.25
CA SER A 230 -5.21 13.96 1.60
C SER A 230 -4.34 12.87 2.22
N GLY A 231 -4.31 11.68 1.60
CA GLY A 231 -3.52 10.56 2.10
C GLY A 231 -3.27 9.46 1.06
N VAL A 232 -2.03 9.00 1.00
CA VAL A 232 -1.59 7.75 0.37
C VAL A 232 -1.13 6.85 1.51
N LEU A 233 -1.77 5.70 1.63
CA LEU A 233 -1.62 4.77 2.75
C LEU A 233 -0.95 3.48 2.29
N ASP A 234 -0.43 2.73 3.26
CA ASP A 234 0.07 1.36 3.09
C ASP A 234 1.22 1.17 2.09
N PHE A 235 2.40 1.66 2.48
CA PHE A 235 3.65 1.44 1.76
C PHE A 235 4.32 0.11 2.10
N GLU A 236 3.64 -0.83 2.78
CA GLU A 236 4.29 -2.09 3.17
C GLU A 236 4.75 -2.90 1.97
N GLU A 237 4.08 -2.79 0.83
CA GLU A 237 4.46 -3.48 -0.40
C GLU A 237 5.43 -2.67 -1.29
N ALA A 238 5.84 -1.47 -0.86
CA ALA A 238 6.76 -0.64 -1.64
C ALA A 238 8.08 -1.39 -1.90
N CYS A 239 8.57 -1.34 -3.14
CA CYS A 239 9.76 -2.06 -3.57
C CYS A 239 10.51 -1.33 -4.71
N LEU A 240 11.62 -1.91 -5.19
CA LEU A 240 12.24 -1.47 -6.45
C LEU A 240 11.53 -2.11 -7.64
N ASP A 241 10.90 -1.29 -8.46
CA ASP A 241 10.27 -1.69 -9.73
C ASP A 241 10.35 -0.54 -10.74
N GLN A 242 9.90 -0.76 -11.98
CA GLN A 242 9.74 0.33 -12.92
C GLN A 242 8.50 1.18 -12.59
N ALA A 243 8.64 2.51 -12.68
CA ALA A 243 7.52 3.45 -12.47
C ALA A 243 6.30 3.13 -13.35
N VAL A 244 6.53 2.69 -14.59
CA VAL A 244 5.46 2.31 -15.52
C VAL A 244 4.73 1.03 -15.11
N VAL A 245 5.40 0.11 -14.41
CA VAL A 245 4.77 -1.08 -13.83
C VAL A 245 3.82 -0.66 -12.71
N ASP A 246 4.25 0.24 -11.83
CA ASP A 246 3.39 0.76 -10.77
C ASP A 246 2.21 1.58 -11.31
N LEU A 247 2.43 2.39 -12.35
CA LEU A 247 1.34 3.09 -13.05
C LEU A 247 0.33 2.10 -13.66
N ALA A 248 0.80 1.03 -14.31
CA ALA A 248 -0.08 -0.01 -14.84
C ALA A 248 -0.88 -0.71 -13.74
N ASN A 249 -0.24 -1.00 -12.60
CA ASN A 249 -0.92 -1.54 -11.42
C ASN A 249 -1.98 -0.58 -10.90
N ALA A 250 -1.68 0.72 -10.79
CA ALA A 250 -2.65 1.74 -10.39
C ALA A 250 -3.86 1.79 -11.34
N VAL A 251 -3.65 1.73 -12.66
CA VAL A 251 -4.76 1.65 -13.65
C VAL A 251 -5.66 0.43 -13.41
N CYS A 252 -5.07 -0.70 -13.02
CA CYS A 252 -5.83 -1.92 -12.71
C CYS A 252 -6.53 -1.82 -11.35
N LEU A 253 -5.88 -1.26 -10.33
CA LEU A 253 -6.30 -1.38 -8.94
C LEU A 253 -7.06 -0.17 -8.42
N LEU A 254 -7.09 0.98 -9.11
CA LEU A 254 -7.69 2.21 -8.58
C LEU A 254 -9.14 2.01 -8.10
N GLY A 255 -9.94 1.23 -8.84
CA GLY A 255 -11.33 0.92 -8.51
C GLY A 255 -11.52 -0.20 -7.47
N THR A 256 -10.44 -0.71 -6.87
CA THR A 256 -10.48 -1.83 -5.95
C THR A 256 -10.48 -1.37 -4.50
N TRP A 257 -11.55 -1.73 -3.78
CA TRP A 257 -11.71 -1.52 -2.33
C TRP A 257 -11.54 -2.85 -1.58
N TYR A 258 -12.22 -3.09 -0.46
CA TYR A 258 -12.12 -4.38 0.26
C TYR A 258 -13.07 -5.47 -0.29
N HIS A 259 -14.04 -5.11 -1.12
CA HIS A 259 -15.03 -6.03 -1.71
C HIS A 259 -15.42 -5.62 -3.15
N ASN A 260 -15.96 -6.56 -3.93
CA ASN A 260 -16.52 -6.33 -5.27
C ASN A 260 -15.58 -5.58 -6.23
N TRP A 261 -14.33 -6.04 -6.33
CA TRP A 261 -13.32 -5.42 -7.18
C TRP A 261 -13.78 -5.39 -8.64
N GLN A 262 -13.78 -4.20 -9.24
CA GLN A 262 -14.14 -3.99 -10.63
C GLN A 262 -13.10 -3.08 -11.30
N PRO A 263 -12.90 -3.23 -12.62
CA PRO A 263 -12.05 -2.30 -13.36
C PRO A 263 -12.72 -0.92 -13.39
N ILE A 264 -11.91 0.13 -13.32
CA ILE A 264 -12.38 1.50 -13.58
C ILE A 264 -12.80 1.65 -15.06
N SER A 265 -13.66 2.62 -15.35
CA SER A 265 -14.16 2.88 -16.70
C SER A 265 -13.01 3.22 -17.68
N PRO A 266 -13.15 2.98 -19.00
CA PRO A 266 -12.13 3.38 -19.98
C PRO A 266 -11.78 4.87 -19.92
N GLU A 267 -12.77 5.71 -19.61
CA GLU A 267 -12.56 7.14 -19.45
C GLU A 267 -11.69 7.43 -18.21
N ALA A 268 -11.98 6.80 -17.06
CA ALA A 268 -11.17 6.92 -15.86
C ALA A 268 -9.74 6.37 -16.07
N GLN A 269 -9.57 5.26 -16.80
CA GLN A 269 -8.25 4.73 -17.17
C GLN A 269 -7.43 5.78 -17.92
N ARG A 270 -8.03 6.41 -18.93
CA ARG A 270 -7.39 7.49 -19.70
C ARG A 270 -7.07 8.69 -18.82
N LEU A 271 -8.02 9.16 -18.00
CA LEU A 271 -7.82 10.31 -17.13
C LEU A 271 -6.68 10.11 -16.13
N LEU A 272 -6.56 8.90 -15.57
CA LEU A 272 -5.46 8.55 -14.67
C LEU A 272 -4.10 8.64 -15.39
N ILE A 273 -4.00 8.04 -16.58
CA ILE A 273 -2.76 8.03 -17.37
C ILE A 273 -2.40 9.43 -17.86
N ASP A 274 -3.37 10.18 -18.38
CA ASP A 274 -3.15 11.55 -18.90
C ASP A 274 -2.66 12.47 -17.77
N SER A 275 -3.35 12.47 -16.62
CA SER A 275 -2.99 13.32 -15.48
C SER A 275 -1.65 12.94 -14.84
N TYR A 276 -1.28 11.67 -14.84
CA TYR A 276 0.07 11.22 -14.47
C TYR A 276 1.11 11.74 -15.48
N THR A 277 0.85 11.56 -16.78
CA THR A 277 1.79 11.88 -17.86
C THR A 277 2.01 13.39 -17.99
N ASP A 278 0.99 14.20 -17.72
CA ASP A 278 1.09 15.67 -17.67
C ASP A 278 2.12 16.14 -16.63
N ARG A 279 2.24 15.42 -15.52
CA ARG A 279 3.15 15.76 -14.42
C ARG A 279 4.53 15.11 -14.58
N ARG A 280 4.57 13.83 -14.97
CA ARG A 280 5.79 13.04 -15.25
C ARG A 280 5.67 12.39 -16.63
N PRO A 281 6.17 13.04 -17.70
CA PRO A 281 6.08 12.51 -19.05
C PRO A 281 6.71 11.12 -19.18
N LEU A 282 5.99 10.19 -19.81
CA LEU A 282 6.50 8.84 -20.08
C LEU A 282 7.58 8.89 -21.16
N THR A 283 8.68 8.20 -20.94
CA THR A 283 9.69 7.93 -21.98
C THR A 283 9.12 7.06 -23.10
N GLY A 284 9.78 7.01 -24.25
CA GLY A 284 9.35 6.14 -25.36
C GLY A 284 9.26 4.66 -24.97
N ALA A 285 10.16 4.18 -24.09
CA ALA A 285 10.10 2.83 -23.56
C ALA A 285 8.89 2.63 -22.65
N GLU A 286 8.65 3.54 -21.69
CA GLU A 286 7.47 3.46 -20.80
C GLU A 286 6.16 3.51 -21.60
N GLN A 287 6.05 4.38 -22.62
CA GLN A 287 4.87 4.45 -23.48
C GLN A 287 4.61 3.12 -24.21
N ALA A 288 5.66 2.44 -24.67
CA ALA A 288 5.55 1.15 -25.33
C ALA A 288 5.13 0.03 -24.36
N TRP A 289 5.65 0.06 -23.13
CA TRP A 289 5.38 -0.95 -22.09
C TRP A 289 4.03 -0.80 -21.40
N LEU A 290 3.48 0.42 -21.29
CA LEU A 290 2.28 0.66 -20.49
C LEU A 290 1.05 -0.16 -20.95
N PRO A 291 0.65 -0.19 -22.24
CA PRO A 291 -0.49 -1.01 -22.68
C PRO A 291 -0.37 -2.51 -22.37
N PRO A 292 0.73 -3.22 -22.72
CA PRO A 292 0.86 -4.64 -22.41
C PRO A 292 0.95 -4.92 -20.90
N LEU A 293 1.50 -4.00 -20.09
CA LEU A 293 1.48 -4.11 -18.63
C LEU A 293 0.05 -4.02 -18.07
N ILE A 294 -0.77 -3.07 -18.55
CA ILE A 294 -2.18 -2.97 -18.14
C ILE A 294 -2.94 -4.23 -18.59
N ALA A 295 -2.73 -4.69 -19.82
CA ALA A 295 -3.35 -5.92 -20.31
C ALA A 295 -3.01 -7.11 -19.40
N TRP A 296 -1.73 -7.26 -19.04
CA TRP A 296 -1.28 -8.31 -18.14
C TRP A 296 -1.93 -8.23 -16.76
N GLY A 297 -1.97 -7.04 -16.15
CA GLY A 297 -2.63 -6.84 -14.85
C GLY A 297 -4.12 -7.17 -14.88
N MET A 298 -4.82 -6.72 -15.94
CA MET A 298 -6.25 -7.02 -16.15
C MET A 298 -6.49 -8.53 -16.31
N LEU A 299 -5.62 -9.26 -17.03
CA LEU A 299 -5.66 -10.71 -17.11
C LEU A 299 -5.44 -11.39 -15.75
N GLY A 300 -4.48 -10.88 -14.96
CA GLY A 300 -4.20 -11.33 -13.59
C GLY A 300 -5.41 -11.23 -12.66
N LEU A 301 -6.23 -10.19 -12.86
CA LEU A 301 -7.46 -9.94 -12.12
C LEU A 301 -8.69 -10.67 -12.71
N GLY A 302 -8.58 -11.22 -13.92
CA GLY A 302 -9.65 -11.97 -14.60
C GLY A 302 -10.53 -11.14 -15.52
N TRP A 303 -10.13 -9.90 -15.79
CA TRP A 303 -10.84 -8.95 -16.63
C TRP A 303 -10.38 -9.07 -18.09
N SER A 304 -10.64 -10.24 -18.68
CA SER A 304 -10.21 -10.56 -20.06
C SER A 304 -10.76 -9.59 -21.12
N PRO A 305 -12.05 -9.16 -21.07
CA PRO A 305 -12.57 -8.17 -22.01
C PRO A 305 -11.84 -6.83 -21.93
N GLU A 306 -11.47 -6.40 -20.72
CA GLU A 306 -10.72 -5.17 -20.48
C GLU A 306 -9.29 -5.29 -20.99
N ALA A 307 -8.63 -6.42 -20.73
CA ALA A 307 -7.29 -6.70 -21.23
C ALA A 307 -7.20 -6.66 -22.76
N GLU A 308 -8.23 -7.16 -23.45
CA GLU A 308 -8.27 -7.19 -24.92
C GLU A 308 -8.23 -5.81 -25.57
N ARG A 309 -8.68 -4.74 -24.87
CA ARG A 309 -8.59 -3.35 -25.37
C ARG A 309 -7.17 -2.78 -25.36
N TRP A 310 -6.28 -3.37 -24.57
CA TRP A 310 -4.91 -2.92 -24.37
C TRP A 310 -3.87 -3.73 -25.18
N LEU A 311 -4.32 -4.78 -25.87
CA LEU A 311 -3.53 -5.63 -26.78
C LEU A 311 -3.89 -5.35 -28.24
#